data_AF-A0A0D9Y5R8-F1
#
_entry.id   AF-A0A0D9Y5R8-F1
#
_cell.length_a   1.000
_cell.length_b   1.000
_cell.length_c   1.000
_cell.angle_alpha   90.00
_cell.angle_beta   90.00
_cell.angle_gamma   90.00
#
_symmetry.space_group_name_H-M   'P 1'
#
loop_
_entity.id
_entity.type
_entity.pdbx_description
1 polymer ?
#
loop_
_entity_poly.entity_id
_entity_poly.type
_entity_poly.pdbx_seq_one_letter_code
_entity_poly.pdbx_strand_id
1 'polypeptide(L)'
;MAKVITLILVVITVSTMLASPVECTKIPGAFPIGMSPYNFTTMIDMFKVAMLVPTEDCTANVDTCISNTCSYIRKALDGVVDAAPPAKQAETKEATAKMAGIAATMLDTAMASGEKRQVAAVSIAFMLAADAIDASAPVDKFRVMDETFKAAASPIA
;
A
#
# COMPACT_ATOMS: atom_id res chain seq x y z
N MET A 1 -47.14 11.65 -9.99
CA MET A 1 -45.68 11.94 -10.02
C MET A 1 -44.96 11.69 -8.68
N ALA A 2 -45.57 11.06 -7.67
CA ALA A 2 -44.95 10.81 -6.36
C ALA A 2 -44.12 9.51 -6.26
N LYS A 3 -44.32 8.54 -7.17
CA LYS A 3 -43.67 7.21 -7.09
C LYS A 3 -42.22 7.16 -7.59
N VAL A 4 -41.79 8.14 -8.41
CA VAL A 4 -40.44 8.16 -8.99
C VAL A 4 -39.41 8.71 -7.99
N ILE A 5 -39.82 9.63 -7.12
CA ILE A 5 -38.94 10.27 -6.13
C ILE A 5 -38.53 9.28 -5.03
N THR A 6 -39.42 8.35 -4.65
CA THR A 6 -39.12 7.34 -3.64
C THR A 6 -38.09 6.32 -4.12
N LEU A 7 -38.05 5.98 -5.42
CA LEU A 7 -37.06 5.03 -5.94
C LEU A 7 -35.64 5.63 -5.97
N ILE A 8 -35.52 6.92 -6.27
CA ILE A 8 -34.21 7.60 -6.33
C ILE A 8 -33.56 7.70 -4.94
N LEU A 9 -34.38 7.92 -3.89
CA LEU A 9 -33.85 7.94 -2.51
C LEU A 9 -33.37 6.56 -2.04
N VAL A 10 -34.01 5.47 -2.47
CA VAL A 10 -33.57 4.11 -2.12
C VAL A 10 -32.24 3.75 -2.80
N VAL A 11 -32.02 4.21 -4.05
CA VAL A 11 -30.75 3.98 -4.76
C VAL A 11 -29.58 4.75 -4.12
N ILE A 12 -29.82 5.95 -3.58
CA ILE A 12 -28.76 6.73 -2.91
C ILE A 12 -28.39 6.11 -1.56
N THR A 13 -29.33 5.48 -0.84
CA THR A 13 -29.04 4.87 0.47
C THR A 13 -28.23 3.57 0.42
N VAL A 14 -28.10 2.92 -0.73
CA VAL A 14 -27.34 1.65 -0.86
C VAL A 14 -25.85 1.88 -1.19
N SER A 15 -25.47 3.05 -1.71
CA SER A 15 -24.10 3.30 -2.19
C SER A 15 -23.14 3.88 -1.13
N THR A 16 -23.61 4.22 0.07
CA THR A 16 -22.70 4.53 1.18
C THR A 16 -22.49 3.29 2.03
N MET A 17 -21.93 2.23 1.43
CA MET A 17 -21.02 1.43 2.24
C MET A 17 -19.87 2.38 2.58
N LEU A 18 -19.93 2.93 3.80
CA LEU A 18 -18.80 3.63 4.41
C LEU A 18 -17.64 2.64 4.49
N ALA A 19 -16.92 2.47 3.39
CA ALA A 19 -15.54 2.05 3.45
C ALA A 19 -14.86 3.13 4.29
N SER A 20 -14.46 2.77 5.50
CA SER A 20 -13.63 3.65 6.31
C SER A 20 -12.36 3.92 5.49
N PRO A 21 -11.84 5.16 5.48
CA PRO A 21 -10.61 5.47 4.75
C PRO A 21 -9.52 4.48 5.18
N VAL A 22 -8.72 4.01 4.23
CA VAL A 22 -7.63 3.07 4.51
C VAL A 22 -6.61 3.77 5.39
N GLU A 23 -6.74 3.50 6.69
CA GLU A 23 -5.83 4.02 7.68
C GLU A 23 -4.66 3.05 7.81
N CYS A 24 -3.60 3.31 7.04
CA CYS A 24 -2.28 2.78 7.35
C CYS A 24 -1.72 3.41 8.66
N THR A 25 -2.53 3.57 9.73
CA THR A 25 -2.17 4.00 11.10
C THR A 25 -2.57 3.08 12.28
N LYS A 26 -3.42 2.03 12.16
CA LYS A 26 -3.73 1.03 13.24
C LYS A 26 -3.57 -0.47 12.88
N ILE A 27 -3.27 -1.32 13.87
CA ILE A 27 -2.81 -2.74 13.75
C ILE A 27 -3.91 -3.75 14.20
N PRO A 28 -3.90 -5.02 13.70
CA PRO A 28 -3.15 -6.08 14.39
C PRO A 28 -2.41 -7.09 13.47
N GLY A 29 -1.24 -7.56 13.94
CA GLY A 29 -0.66 -8.86 13.57
C GLY A 29 0.55 -8.83 12.63
N ALA A 30 1.72 -9.26 13.13
CA ALA A 30 2.94 -9.47 12.35
C ALA A 30 2.93 -10.84 11.63
N PHE A 31 3.31 -10.85 10.35
CA PHE A 31 3.57 -12.07 9.59
C PHE A 31 5.00 -12.04 9.03
N PRO A 32 5.68 -13.20 8.88
CA PRO A 32 7.01 -13.27 8.30
C PRO A 32 6.94 -13.67 6.81
N ILE A 33 7.71 -13.01 5.95
CA ILE A 33 8.16 -13.58 4.67
C ILE A 33 9.60 -13.16 4.39
N GLY A 34 10.34 -14.09 3.82
CA GLY A 34 11.80 -14.08 3.74
C GLY A 34 12.35 -13.35 2.51
N MET A 35 13.22 -12.39 2.80
CA MET A 35 14.52 -12.08 2.18
C MET A 35 14.78 -12.53 0.73
N SER A 36 14.87 -11.55 -0.18
CA SER A 36 15.67 -11.63 -1.40
C SER A 36 16.35 -10.27 -1.65
N PRO A 37 17.64 -10.23 -2.02
CA PRO A 37 18.37 -8.98 -2.28
C PRO A 37 18.06 -8.49 -3.70
N TYR A 38 17.05 -7.64 -3.86
CA TYR A 38 16.65 -7.16 -5.20
C TYR A 38 17.55 -6.01 -5.68
N ASN A 39 18.04 -6.10 -6.93
CA ASN A 39 18.60 -4.97 -7.68
C ASN A 39 17.44 -4.09 -8.21
N PHE A 40 17.58 -2.76 -8.14
CA PHE A 40 16.53 -1.76 -8.45
C PHE A 40 15.88 -1.91 -9.84
N THR A 41 16.64 -2.32 -10.86
CA THR A 41 16.09 -2.57 -12.21
C THR A 41 15.13 -3.76 -12.22
N THR A 42 15.48 -4.83 -11.51
CA THR A 42 14.63 -6.02 -11.32
C THR A 42 13.37 -5.71 -10.53
N MET A 43 13.41 -4.75 -9.61
CA MET A 43 12.23 -4.32 -8.84
C MET A 43 11.16 -3.70 -9.74
N ILE A 44 11.53 -2.80 -10.65
CA ILE A 44 10.58 -2.19 -11.61
C ILE A 44 9.91 -3.25 -12.49
N ASP A 45 10.67 -4.25 -12.95
CA ASP A 45 10.09 -5.36 -13.70
C ASP A 45 9.25 -6.29 -12.82
N MET A 46 9.60 -6.48 -11.54
CA MET A 46 8.76 -7.19 -10.57
C MET A 46 7.44 -6.46 -10.28
N PHE A 47 7.42 -5.13 -10.25
CA PHE A 47 6.16 -4.36 -10.14
C PHE A 47 5.26 -4.58 -11.36
N LYS A 48 5.82 -4.66 -12.57
CA LYS A 48 5.07 -5.00 -13.78
C LYS A 48 4.59 -6.45 -13.76
N VAL A 49 5.44 -7.37 -13.32
CA VAL A 49 5.08 -8.79 -13.19
C VAL A 49 4.05 -9.00 -12.08
N ALA A 50 4.05 -8.23 -11.00
CA ALA A 50 3.05 -8.30 -9.93
C ALA A 50 1.61 -8.09 -10.43
N MET A 51 1.44 -7.31 -11.51
CA MET A 51 0.14 -7.16 -12.20
C MET A 51 -0.32 -8.46 -12.90
N LEU A 52 0.62 -9.38 -13.14
CA LEU A 52 0.42 -10.68 -13.79
C LEU A 52 0.43 -11.85 -12.80
N VAL A 53 0.74 -11.63 -11.52
CA VAL A 53 0.78 -12.67 -10.47
C VAL A 53 -0.65 -13.12 -10.11
N PRO A 54 -0.89 -14.39 -9.76
CA PRO A 54 -2.16 -14.84 -9.20
C PRO A 54 -2.47 -14.07 -7.91
N THR A 55 -3.49 -13.21 -7.98
CA THR A 55 -3.94 -12.35 -6.88
C THR A 55 -4.96 -13.05 -5.97
N GLU A 56 -4.98 -14.39 -5.98
CA GLU A 56 -6.09 -15.20 -5.46
C GLU A 56 -6.32 -14.97 -3.96
N ASP A 57 -5.26 -14.90 -3.15
CA ASP A 57 -5.37 -14.64 -1.71
C ASP A 57 -5.88 -13.22 -1.41
N CYS A 58 -5.42 -12.23 -2.18
CA CYS A 58 -5.82 -10.84 -1.98
C CYS A 58 -7.23 -10.56 -2.51
N THR A 59 -7.61 -11.15 -3.63
CA THR A 59 -8.94 -10.99 -4.24
C THR A 59 -10.02 -11.76 -3.49
N ALA A 60 -9.65 -12.83 -2.78
CA ALA A 60 -10.57 -13.55 -1.90
C ALA A 60 -11.02 -12.68 -0.71
N ASN A 61 -10.13 -11.89 -0.12
CA ASN A 61 -10.42 -11.01 1.01
C ASN A 61 -9.63 -9.70 0.93
N VAL A 62 -10.22 -8.72 0.23
CA VAL A 62 -9.59 -7.41 -0.02
C VAL A 62 -9.30 -6.63 1.25
N ASP A 63 -10.19 -6.68 2.25
CA ASP A 63 -10.00 -5.96 3.52
C ASP A 63 -8.78 -6.50 4.28
N THR A 64 -8.63 -7.83 4.33
CA THR A 64 -7.47 -8.48 4.95
C THR A 64 -6.20 -8.19 4.17
N CYS A 65 -6.28 -8.19 2.84
CA CYS A 65 -5.13 -7.86 1.98
C CYS A 65 -4.62 -6.44 2.24
N ILE A 66 -5.52 -5.46 2.32
CA ILE A 66 -5.17 -4.07 2.60
C ILE A 66 -4.61 -3.91 4.02
N SER A 67 -5.25 -4.56 5.00
CA SER A 67 -4.78 -4.53 6.39
C SER A 67 -3.35 -5.04 6.51
N ASN A 68 -3.06 -6.19 5.87
CA ASN A 68 -1.74 -6.78 5.83
C ASN A 68 -0.73 -5.86 5.13
N THR A 69 -1.11 -5.31 3.98
CA THR A 69 -0.28 -4.37 3.21
C THR A 69 0.10 -3.15 4.06
N CYS A 70 -0.87 -2.52 4.72
CA CYS A 70 -0.61 -1.40 5.63
C CYS A 70 0.33 -1.77 6.77
N SER A 71 0.22 -2.99 7.33
CA SER A 71 1.14 -3.46 8.37
C SER A 71 2.57 -3.62 7.84
N TYR A 72 2.74 -4.14 6.62
CA TYR A 72 4.06 -4.29 5.98
C TYR A 72 4.74 -2.95 5.73
N ILE A 73 4.00 -2.02 5.14
CA ILE A 73 4.45 -0.66 4.88
C ILE A 73 4.96 -0.03 6.18
N ARG A 74 4.17 -0.06 7.26
CA ARG A 74 4.58 0.56 8.53
C ARG A 74 5.86 -0.03 9.08
N LYS A 75 5.98 -1.37 9.12
CA LYS A 75 7.18 -2.03 9.62
C LYS A 75 8.43 -1.58 8.85
N ALA A 76 8.33 -1.51 7.53
CA ALA A 76 9.43 -1.03 6.70
C ALA A 76 9.75 0.45 6.98
N LEU A 77 8.74 1.30 7.08
CA LEU A 77 8.90 2.74 7.34
C LEU A 77 9.47 3.03 8.75
N ASP A 78 9.06 2.28 9.77
CA ASP A 78 9.64 2.35 11.12
C ASP A 78 11.14 1.98 11.06
N GLY A 79 11.49 0.93 10.31
CA GLY A 79 12.88 0.56 10.06
C GLY A 79 13.70 1.64 9.33
N VAL A 80 13.07 2.50 8.52
CA VAL A 80 13.73 3.67 7.91
C VAL A 80 14.01 4.75 8.96
N VAL A 81 13.04 5.02 9.86
CA VAL A 81 13.20 5.99 10.95
C VAL A 81 14.26 5.53 11.94
N ASP A 82 14.28 4.25 12.28
CA ASP A 82 15.24 3.65 13.21
C ASP A 82 16.68 3.66 12.65
N ALA A 83 16.83 3.55 11.32
CA ALA A 83 18.11 3.63 10.66
C ALA A 83 18.63 5.07 10.49
N ALA A 84 17.80 6.08 10.71
CA ALA A 84 18.16 7.48 10.52
C ALA A 84 19.12 7.97 11.63
N PRO A 85 20.15 8.77 11.28
CA PRO A 85 20.94 9.48 12.29
C PRO A 85 20.04 10.37 13.16
N PRO A 86 20.36 10.57 14.47
CA PRO A 86 19.52 11.37 15.36
C PRO A 86 19.19 12.78 14.83
N ALA A 87 20.16 13.42 14.16
CA ALA A 87 19.99 14.75 13.57
C ALA A 87 18.99 14.79 12.38
N LYS A 88 18.64 13.63 11.80
CA LYS A 88 17.75 13.49 10.65
C LYS A 88 16.44 12.77 10.96
N GLN A 89 16.27 12.23 12.17
CA GLN A 89 15.13 11.40 12.53
C GLN A 89 13.77 12.10 12.33
N ALA A 90 13.66 13.41 12.63
CA ALA A 90 12.43 14.17 12.43
C ALA A 90 12.06 14.33 10.94
N GLU A 91 13.03 14.68 10.09
CA GLU A 91 12.86 14.79 8.64
C GLU A 91 12.52 13.41 8.04
N THR A 92 13.19 12.36 8.51
CA THR A 92 12.92 10.99 8.08
C THR A 92 11.50 10.55 8.47
N LYS A 93 11.03 10.88 9.67
CA LYS A 93 9.67 10.59 10.12
C LYS A 93 8.61 11.32 9.29
N GLU A 94 8.86 12.56 8.90
CA GLU A 94 7.96 13.30 8.02
C GLU A 94 7.89 12.66 6.63
N ALA A 95 9.05 12.30 6.06
CA ALA A 95 9.13 11.65 4.76
C ALA A 95 8.43 10.27 4.76
N THR A 96 8.60 9.47 5.82
CA THR A 96 7.92 8.17 5.93
C THR A 96 6.41 8.34 6.09
N ALA A 97 5.95 9.32 6.87
CA ALA A 97 4.53 9.64 6.99
C ALA A 97 3.90 10.04 5.64
N LYS A 98 4.62 10.83 4.84
CA LYS A 98 4.20 11.18 3.47
C LYS A 98 4.05 9.94 2.59
N MET A 99 5.01 9.01 2.64
CA MET A 99 4.96 7.77 1.87
C MET A 99 3.82 6.84 2.30
N ALA A 100 3.54 6.76 3.61
CA ALA A 100 2.36 6.05 4.12
C ALA A 100 1.05 6.64 3.59
N GLY A 101 0.94 7.97 3.54
CA GLY A 101 -0.25 8.66 3.01
C GLY A 101 -0.46 8.41 1.51
N ILE A 102 0.62 8.36 0.72
CA ILE A 102 0.56 8.01 -0.70
C ILE A 102 0.03 6.58 -0.88
N ALA A 103 0.60 5.62 -0.14
CA ALA A 103 0.17 4.23 -0.23
C ALA A 103 -1.31 4.04 0.16
N ALA A 104 -1.74 4.67 1.26
CA ALA A 104 -3.14 4.68 1.69
C ALA A 104 -4.07 5.23 0.60
N THR A 105 -3.73 6.38 0.02
CA THR A 105 -4.52 7.01 -1.05
C THR A 105 -4.69 6.10 -2.27
N MET A 106 -3.64 5.36 -2.64
CA MET A 106 -3.71 4.45 -3.77
C MET A 106 -4.52 3.20 -3.48
N LEU A 107 -4.44 2.67 -2.26
CA LEU A 107 -5.29 1.56 -1.82
C LEU A 107 -6.76 1.99 -1.78
N ASP A 108 -7.06 3.18 -1.26
CA ASP A 108 -8.41 3.78 -1.30
C ASP A 108 -8.91 3.95 -2.74
N THR A 109 -8.07 4.46 -3.64
CA THR A 109 -8.42 4.63 -5.06
C THR A 109 -8.69 3.28 -5.73
N ALA A 110 -7.86 2.27 -5.45
CA ALA A 110 -8.05 0.94 -5.97
C ALA A 110 -9.32 0.28 -5.41
N MET A 111 -9.65 0.50 -4.13
CA MET A 111 -10.91 0.06 -3.54
C MET A 111 -12.12 0.73 -4.20
N ALA A 112 -12.06 2.03 -4.41
CA ALA A 112 -13.14 2.82 -4.99
C ALA A 112 -13.47 2.41 -6.44
N SER A 113 -12.54 1.76 -7.14
CA SER A 113 -12.78 1.20 -8.47
C SER A 113 -13.76 0.00 -8.47
N GLY A 114 -13.89 -0.70 -7.32
CA GLY A 114 -14.59 -1.98 -7.22
C GLY A 114 -13.84 -3.18 -7.81
N GLU A 115 -12.70 -2.97 -8.48
CA GLU A 115 -11.89 -4.02 -9.09
C GLU A 115 -10.91 -4.64 -8.10
N LYS A 116 -11.26 -5.81 -7.57
CA LYS A 116 -10.43 -6.53 -6.59
C LYS A 116 -9.01 -6.80 -7.10
N ARG A 117 -8.84 -6.99 -8.41
CA ARG A 117 -7.53 -7.18 -9.04
C ARG A 117 -6.67 -5.92 -8.95
N GLN A 118 -7.28 -4.74 -9.02
CA GLN A 118 -6.56 -3.47 -8.85
C GLN A 118 -6.10 -3.29 -7.41
N VAL A 119 -6.96 -3.60 -6.43
CA VAL A 119 -6.58 -3.61 -5.01
C VAL A 119 -5.39 -4.53 -4.77
N ALA A 120 -5.43 -5.72 -5.36
CA ALA A 120 -4.36 -6.69 -5.24
C ALA A 120 -3.05 -6.25 -5.91
N ALA A 121 -3.12 -5.68 -7.11
CA ALA A 121 -1.93 -5.17 -7.80
C ALA A 121 -1.26 -4.04 -6.99
N VAL A 122 -2.03 -3.08 -6.49
CA VAL A 122 -1.50 -1.99 -5.65
C VAL A 122 -0.94 -2.53 -4.33
N SER A 123 -1.64 -3.48 -3.70
CA SER A 123 -1.19 -4.11 -2.45
C SER A 123 0.17 -4.81 -2.63
N ILE A 124 0.29 -5.66 -3.65
CA ILE A 124 1.53 -6.39 -3.94
C ILE A 124 2.67 -5.42 -4.27
N ALA A 125 2.39 -4.36 -5.03
CA ALA A 125 3.40 -3.34 -5.31
C ALA A 125 3.97 -2.76 -4.00
N PHE A 126 3.13 -2.22 -3.13
CA PHE A 126 3.65 -1.64 -1.88
C PHE A 126 4.29 -2.67 -0.94
N MET A 127 3.87 -3.93 -0.97
CA MET A 127 4.55 -5.00 -0.23
C MET A 127 5.97 -5.25 -0.78
N LEU A 128 6.16 -5.31 -2.10
CA LEU A 128 7.49 -5.43 -2.71
C LEU A 128 8.39 -4.24 -2.38
N ALA A 129 7.84 -3.02 -2.37
CA ALA A 129 8.56 -1.82 -1.94
C ALA A 129 9.00 -1.94 -0.46
N ALA A 130 8.11 -2.39 0.42
CA ALA A 130 8.39 -2.60 1.83
C ALA A 130 9.48 -3.66 2.05
N ASP A 131 9.42 -4.78 1.32
CA ASP A 131 10.43 -5.85 1.39
C ASP A 131 11.82 -5.35 0.96
N ALA A 132 11.90 -4.52 -0.09
CA ALA A 132 13.16 -3.95 -0.53
C ALA A 132 13.77 -3.01 0.52
N ILE A 133 12.94 -2.20 1.20
CA ILE A 133 13.40 -1.38 2.32
C ILE A 133 13.92 -2.27 3.44
N ASP A 134 13.20 -3.32 3.82
CA ASP A 134 13.59 -4.22 4.91
C ASP A 134 14.93 -4.90 4.63
N ALA A 135 15.12 -5.38 3.40
CA ALA A 135 16.35 -6.03 2.94
C ALA A 135 17.55 -5.08 2.75
N SER A 136 17.34 -3.77 2.72
CA SER A 136 18.40 -2.79 2.49
C SER A 136 19.27 -2.55 3.72
N ALA A 137 20.55 -2.24 3.49
CA ALA A 137 21.46 -1.78 4.54
C ALA A 137 20.90 -0.50 5.22
N PRO A 138 21.15 -0.27 6.52
CA PRO A 138 20.57 0.87 7.25
C PRO A 138 20.77 2.23 6.55
N VAL A 139 21.98 2.48 6.02
CA VAL A 139 22.33 3.72 5.30
C VAL A 139 21.55 3.91 3.99
N ASP A 140 21.08 2.82 3.38
CA ASP A 140 20.36 2.83 2.11
C ASP A 140 18.83 2.88 2.27
N LYS A 141 18.29 2.51 3.45
CA LYS A 141 16.84 2.36 3.67
C LYS A 141 16.03 3.59 3.26
N PHE A 142 16.52 4.80 3.56
CA PHE A 142 15.82 6.04 3.20
C PHE A 142 15.75 6.24 1.67
N ARG A 143 16.87 6.02 0.97
CA ARG A 143 16.94 6.14 -0.49
C ARG A 143 16.05 5.09 -1.15
N VAL A 144 16.16 3.84 -0.70
CA VAL A 144 15.35 2.73 -1.24
C VAL A 144 13.86 2.97 -0.98
N MET A 145 13.46 3.49 0.18
CA MET A 145 12.08 3.90 0.42
C MET A 145 11.61 4.91 -0.61
N ASP A 146 12.34 6.02 -0.78
CA ASP A 146 11.94 7.09 -1.69
C ASP A 146 11.78 6.60 -3.14
N GLU A 147 12.74 5.81 -3.64
CA GLU A 147 12.72 5.31 -5.00
C GLU A 147 11.61 4.26 -5.22
N THR A 148 11.46 3.31 -4.29
CA THR A 148 10.54 2.17 -4.46
C THR A 148 9.09 2.52 -4.21
N PHE A 149 8.80 3.43 -3.26
CA PHE A 149 7.44 3.91 -3.06
C PHE A 149 6.99 4.81 -4.21
N LYS A 150 7.89 5.61 -4.80
CA LYS A 150 7.58 6.34 -6.05
C LYS A 150 7.29 5.40 -7.22
N ALA A 151 8.07 4.31 -7.35
CA ALA A 151 7.84 3.31 -8.38
C ALA A 151 6.49 2.59 -8.18
N ALA A 152 6.19 2.16 -6.95
CA ALA A 152 4.91 1.57 -6.58
C ALA A 152 3.74 2.55 -6.81
N ALA A 153 3.99 3.85 -6.63
CA ALA A 153 2.99 4.89 -6.80
C ALA A 153 2.82 5.42 -8.23
N SER A 154 3.68 5.00 -9.14
CA SER A 154 3.54 5.35 -10.56
C SER A 154 2.25 4.71 -11.10
N PRO A 155 1.51 5.40 -12.01
CA PRO A 155 0.40 4.79 -12.71
C PRO A 155 0.84 3.46 -13.29
N ILE A 156 0.12 2.42 -12.87
CA ILE A 156 0.20 1.09 -13.43
C ILE A 156 -0.47 1.21 -14.81
N ALA A 157 0.35 1.41 -15.85
CA ALA A 157 -0.09 1.59 -17.24
C ALA A 157 -0.58 0.27 -17.86
#